data_AF-G2FSW6-F1
#
_entry.id   AF-G2FSW6-F1
#
_cell.length_a   1.000
_cell.length_b   1.000
_cell.length_c   1.000
_cell.angle_alpha   90.00
_cell.angle_beta   90.00
_cell.angle_gamma   90.00
#
_symmetry.space_group_name_H-M   'P 1'
#
loop_
_entity.id
_entity.type
_entity.pdbx_description
1 polymer ?
#
loop_
_entity_poly.entity_id
_entity_poly.type
_entity_poly.pdbx_seq_one_letter_code
_entity_poly.pdbx_strand_id
1 'polypeptide(L)'
;MRGEKELNQIASAHEIAPNQLRNWKNEFLANAANVFDNKKDKVLQEKVKDQERENDSLYKKVGQLTTQVDWLKKKSEEILGPDWESRFTPRPKG
;
A
#
# COMPACT_ATOMS: atom_id res chain seq x y z
N MET A 1 -30.39 -6.98 39.48
CA MET A 1 -29.62 -6.21 38.48
C MET A 1 -28.47 -5.54 39.22
N ARG A 2 -27.24 -6.03 39.08
CA ARG A 2 -26.07 -5.48 39.78
C ARG A 2 -25.30 -4.58 38.81
N GLY A 3 -24.99 -3.36 39.22
CA GLY A 3 -23.70 -2.76 38.86
C GLY A 3 -23.67 -1.62 37.84
N GLU A 4 -24.69 -0.77 37.73
CA GLU A 4 -24.47 0.53 37.10
C GLU A 4 -23.74 1.44 38.11
N LYS A 5 -22.40 1.47 38.04
CA LYS A 5 -21.62 2.52 38.69
C LYS A 5 -21.73 3.79 37.85
N GLU A 6 -21.92 4.93 38.50
CA GLU A 6 -21.88 6.20 37.79
C GLU A 6 -20.50 6.42 37.16
N LEU A 7 -20.48 7.11 36.02
CA LEU A 7 -19.24 7.38 35.27
C LEU A 7 -18.18 8.06 36.15
N ASN A 8 -18.60 8.90 37.10
CA ASN A 8 -17.71 9.54 38.07
C ASN A 8 -17.11 8.54 39.09
N GLN A 9 -17.86 7.51 39.49
CA GLN A 9 -17.37 6.45 40.37
C GLN A 9 -16.35 5.57 39.64
N ILE A 10 -16.57 5.31 38.36
CA ILE A 10 -15.62 4.58 37.49
C ILE A 10 -14.36 5.43 37.29
N ALA A 11 -14.52 6.71 36.96
CA ALA A 11 -13.42 7.66 36.80
C ALA A 11 -12.54 7.71 38.06
N SER A 12 -13.16 7.85 39.24
CA SER A 12 -12.47 7.86 40.53
C SER A 12 -11.77 6.53 40.84
N ALA A 13 -12.45 5.40 40.65
CA ALA A 13 -11.88 4.06 40.92
C ALA A 13 -10.68 3.71 40.03
N HIS A 14 -10.56 4.34 38.86
CA HIS A 14 -9.46 4.14 37.92
C HIS A 14 -8.53 5.35 37.82
N GLU A 15 -8.68 6.35 38.70
CA GLU A 15 -7.87 7.58 38.71
C GLU A 15 -7.85 8.33 37.36
N ILE A 16 -8.93 8.23 36.59
CA ILE A 16 -9.12 8.90 35.30
C ILE A 16 -9.93 10.19 35.52
N ALA A 17 -9.57 11.26 34.81
CA ALA A 17 -10.38 12.48 34.82
C ALA A 17 -11.79 12.22 34.25
N PRO A 18 -12.88 12.62 34.92
CA PRO A 18 -14.25 12.34 34.45
C PRO A 18 -14.55 12.84 33.02
N ASN A 19 -14.00 13.99 32.62
CA ASN A 19 -14.14 14.51 31.26
C ASN A 19 -13.44 13.62 30.22
N GLN A 20 -12.28 13.05 30.55
CA GLN A 20 -11.56 12.15 29.66
C GLN A 20 -12.34 10.86 29.45
N LEU A 21 -12.91 10.29 30.52
CA LEU A 21 -13.76 9.11 30.41
C LEU A 21 -15.05 9.38 29.62
N ARG A 22 -15.65 10.57 29.76
CA ARG A 22 -16.78 11.02 28.93
C ARG A 22 -16.41 11.11 27.45
N ASN A 23 -15.26 11.72 27.13
CA ASN A 23 -14.78 11.83 25.76
C ASN A 23 -14.54 10.46 25.13
N TRP A 24 -13.86 9.56 25.83
CA TRP A 24 -13.64 8.19 25.37
C TRP A 24 -14.93 7.41 25.18
N LYS A 25 -15.92 7.56 26.08
CA LYS A 25 -17.23 6.96 25.89
C LYS A 25 -17.90 7.45 24.60
N ASN A 26 -17.84 8.76 24.35
CA ASN A 26 -18.42 9.35 23.14
C ASN A 26 -17.70 8.84 21.88
N GLU A 27 -16.37 8.83 21.88
CA GLU A 27 -15.55 8.32 20.78
C GLU A 27 -15.82 6.83 20.52
N PHE A 28 -15.90 6.02 21.59
CA PHE A 28 -16.21 4.60 21.49
C PHE A 28 -17.58 4.39 20.87
N LEU A 29 -18.62 5.06 21.36
CA LEU A 29 -19.98 4.91 20.81
C LEU A 29 -20.08 5.39 19.36
N ALA A 30 -19.36 6.45 18.99
CA ALA A 30 -19.31 6.94 17.63
C ALA A 30 -18.60 5.96 16.66
N ASN A 31 -17.61 5.21 17.15
CA ASN A 31 -16.76 4.36 16.32
C ASN A 31 -16.98 2.84 16.50
N ALA A 32 -17.75 2.40 17.49
CA ALA A 32 -17.89 0.99 17.84
C ALA A 32 -18.36 0.13 16.65
N ALA A 33 -19.31 0.64 15.86
CA ALA A 33 -19.80 -0.05 14.68
C ALA A 33 -18.73 -0.24 13.59
N ASN A 34 -17.75 0.67 13.48
CA ASN A 34 -16.68 0.58 12.49
C ASN A 34 -15.74 -0.60 12.73
N VAL A 35 -15.54 -1.00 14.00
CA VAL A 35 -14.65 -2.12 14.36
C VAL A 35 -15.18 -3.46 13.84
N PHE A 36 -16.49 -3.58 13.71
CA PHE A 36 -17.16 -4.78 13.20
C PHE A 36 -17.56 -4.66 11.72
N ASP A 37 -17.30 -3.52 11.08
CA ASP A 37 -17.60 -3.33 9.65
C ASP A 37 -16.48 -3.90 8.77
N ASN A 38 -16.59 -5.20 8.50
CA ASN A 38 -15.67 -5.95 7.64
C ASN A 38 -15.61 -5.45 6.18
N LYS A 39 -16.45 -4.48 5.77
CA LYS A 39 -16.43 -3.96 4.40
C LYS A 39 -15.14 -3.20 4.11
N LYS A 40 -14.61 -2.44 5.08
CA LYS A 40 -13.36 -1.67 4.90
C LYS A 40 -12.17 -2.60 4.65
N ASP A 41 -12.11 -3.69 5.40
CA ASP A 41 -11.04 -4.69 5.26
C ASP A 41 -11.12 -5.40 3.90
N LYS A 42 -12.33 -5.74 3.43
CA LYS A 42 -12.51 -6.33 2.10
C LYS A 42 -12.07 -5.39 0.99
N VAL A 43 -12.46 -4.11 1.05
CA VAL A 43 -12.04 -3.10 0.06
C VAL A 43 -10.52 -2.92 0.08
N LEU A 44 -9.90 -2.89 1.26
CA LEU A 44 -8.45 -2.78 1.38
C LEU A 44 -7.74 -4.01 0.78
N GLN A 45 -8.24 -5.21 1.07
CA GLN A 45 -7.71 -6.46 0.51
C GLN A 45 -7.86 -6.52 -1.01
N GLU A 46 -9.00 -6.08 -1.56
CA GLU A 46 -9.19 -5.99 -3.01
C GLU A 46 -8.20 -5.01 -3.64
N LYS A 47 -8.00 -3.84 -3.04
CA LYS A 47 -7.02 -2.86 -3.52
C LYS A 47 -5.60 -3.40 -3.49
N VAL A 48 -5.22 -4.13 -2.45
CA VAL A 48 -3.90 -4.79 -2.37
C VAL A 48 -3.75 -5.80 -3.49
N LYS A 49 -4.76 -6.65 -3.73
CA LYS A 49 -4.74 -7.62 -4.83
C LYS A 49 -4.67 -6.97 -6.20
N ASP A 50 -5.34 -5.84 -6.40
CA ASP A 50 -5.26 -5.07 -7.66
C ASP A 50 -3.85 -4.54 -7.88
N GLN A 51 -3.23 -3.98 -6.84
CA GLN A 51 -1.86 -3.49 -6.89
C GLN A 51 -0.86 -4.61 -7.15
N GLU A 52 -1.03 -5.78 -6.52
CA GLU A 52 -0.20 -6.97 -6.78
C GLU A 52 -0.32 -7.43 -8.24
N ARG A 53 -1.55 -7.48 -8.77
CA ARG A 53 -1.78 -7.86 -10.18
C ARG A 53 -1.14 -6.90 -11.17
N GLU A 54 -1.26 -5.59 -10.93
CA GLU A 54 -0.62 -4.58 -11.76
C GLU A 54 0.91 -4.70 -11.70
N ASN A 55 1.45 -4.88 -10.49
CA ASN A 55 2.88 -5.03 -10.28
C ASN A 55 3.46 -6.26 -11.00
N ASP A 56 2.77 -7.41 -10.89
CA ASP A 56 3.14 -8.64 -11.60
C ASP A 56 3.13 -8.45 -13.13
N SER A 57 2.14 -7.72 -13.65
CA SER A 57 2.04 -7.41 -15.08
C SER A 57 3.22 -6.56 -15.54
N LEU A 58 3.57 -5.53 -14.76
CA LEU A 58 4.70 -4.65 -15.03
C LEU A 58 6.03 -5.40 -14.98
N TYR A 59 6.27 -6.23 -13.96
CA TYR A 59 7.48 -7.05 -13.88
C TYR A 59 7.62 -8.00 -15.06
N LYS A 60 6.54 -8.67 -15.47
CA LYS A 60 6.54 -9.51 -16.69
C LYS A 60 6.89 -8.71 -17.93
N LYS A 61 6.31 -7.51 -18.09
CA LYS A 61 6.58 -6.66 -19.24
C LYS A 61 8.03 -6.19 -19.26
N VAL A 62 8.58 -5.79 -18.11
CA VAL A 62 9.99 -5.42 -17.98
C VAL A 62 10.88 -6.60 -18.36
N GLY A 63 10.63 -7.81 -17.83
CA GLY A 63 11.42 -8.99 -18.19
C GLY A 63 11.41 -9.31 -19.68
N GLN A 64 10.24 -9.22 -20.32
CA GLN A 64 10.10 -9.39 -21.77
C GLN A 64 10.89 -8.33 -22.55
N LEU A 65 10.76 -7.06 -22.15
CA LEU A 65 11.47 -5.96 -22.80
C LEU A 65 12.98 -6.07 -22.61
N THR A 66 13.47 -6.44 -21.43
CA THR A 66 14.89 -6.69 -21.18
C THR A 66 15.42 -7.78 -22.11
N THR A 67 14.69 -8.89 -22.22
CA THR A 67 15.07 -10.00 -23.12
C THR A 67 15.13 -9.55 -24.58
N GLN A 68 14.13 -8.77 -25.02
CA GLN A 68 14.08 -8.24 -26.40
C GLN A 68 15.22 -7.25 -26.65
N VAL A 69 15.49 -6.35 -25.71
CA VAL A 69 16.58 -5.36 -25.80
C VAL A 69 17.93 -6.08 -25.86
N ASP A 70 18.18 -7.05 -24.98
CA ASP A 70 19.44 -7.80 -24.97
C ASP A 70 19.65 -8.58 -26.27
N TRP A 71 18.57 -9.19 -26.79
CA TRP A 71 18.62 -9.87 -28.09
C TRP A 71 18.93 -8.91 -29.23
N LEU A 72 18.28 -7.74 -29.27
CA LEU A 72 18.52 -6.72 -30.29
C LEU A 72 19.95 -6.17 -30.21
N LYS A 73 20.46 -5.88 -29.00
CA LYS A 73 21.85 -5.44 -28.79
C LYS A 73 22.84 -6.46 -29.34
N LYS A 74 22.63 -7.75 -29.02
CA LYS A 74 23.46 -8.84 -29.54
C LYS A 74 23.42 -8.91 -31.07
N LYS A 75 22.24 -8.78 -31.67
CA LYS A 75 22.10 -8.81 -33.13
C LYS A 75 22.73 -7.59 -33.81
N SER A 76 22.59 -6.41 -33.22
CA SER A 76 23.27 -5.21 -33.70
C SER A 76 24.79 -5.36 -33.65
N GLU A 77 25.34 -5.93 -32.59
CA GLU A 77 26.78 -6.21 -32.51
C GLU A 77 27.24 -7.24 -33.57
N GLU A 78 26.49 -8.32 -33.77
CA GLU A 78 26.77 -9.34 -34.81
C GLU A 78 26.75 -8.75 -36.24
N ILE A 79 25.83 -7.82 -36.53
CA ILE A 79 25.61 -7.31 -37.89
C ILE A 79 26.42 -6.03 -38.17
N LEU A 80 26.48 -5.11 -37.20
CA LEU A 80 27.03 -3.76 -37.36
C LEU A 80 28.42 -3.61 -36.74
N GLY A 81 28.89 -4.60 -35.99
CA GLY A 81 30.17 -4.59 -35.28
C GLY A 81 30.08 -3.99 -33.86
N PRO A 82 31.14 -4.15 -33.04
CA PRO A 82 31.12 -3.80 -31.61
C PRO A 82 30.96 -2.30 -31.32
N ASP A 83 31.15 -1.42 -32.30
CA ASP A 83 31.02 0.03 -32.13
C ASP A 83 29.65 0.59 -32.57
N TRP A 84 28.67 -0.29 -32.85
CA TRP A 84 27.34 0.08 -33.33
C TRP A 84 26.62 1.08 -32.40
N GLU A 85 26.73 0.91 -31.07
CA GLU A 85 26.03 1.75 -30.10
C GLU A 85 26.54 3.20 -30.18
N SER A 86 27.84 3.41 -30.38
CA SER A 86 28.40 4.75 -30.56
C SER A 86 27.99 5.40 -31.88
N ARG A 87 27.76 4.61 -32.93
CA ARG A 87 27.40 5.10 -34.27
C ARG A 87 25.93 5.48 -34.38
N PHE A 88 25.04 4.76 -33.68
CA PHE A 88 23.59 4.86 -33.88
C PHE A 88 22.80 5.39 -32.67
N THR A 89 23.42 5.47 -31.48
CA THR A 89 22.79 6.04 -30.28
C THR A 89 23.59 7.26 -29.81
N PRO A 90 23.45 8.41 -30.49
CA PRO A 90 24.06 9.64 -30.00
C PRO A 90 23.47 10.00 -28.63
N ARG A 91 24.35 10.36 -27.68
CA ARG A 91 23.94 10.76 -26.33
C ARG A 91 22.86 11.85 -26.42
N PRO A 92 21.75 11.75 -25.65
CA PRO A 92 20.83 12.87 -25.50
C PRO A 92 21.62 14.09 -25.03
N LYS A 93 21.53 15.20 -25.75
CA LYS A 93 21.98 16.49 -25.21
C LYS A 93 20.99 16.84 -24.11
N GLY A 94 21.42 16.67 -22.86
CA GLY A 94 20.69 17.16 -21.69
C GLY A 94 20.58 18.67 -21.66
#